data_AF-A0AAE4Z954-F1
#
_entry.id   AF-A0AAE4Z954-F1
#
_cell.length_a   1.000
_cell.length_b   1.000
_cell.length_c   1.000
_cell.angle_alpha   90.00
_cell.angle_beta   90.00
_cell.angle_gamma   90.00
#
_symmetry.space_group_name_H-M   'P 1'
#
loop_
_entity.id
_entity.type
_entity.pdbx_description
1 polymer ?
#
loop_
_entity_poly.entity_id
_entity_poly.type
_entity_poly.pdbx_seq_one_letter_code
_entity_poly.pdbx_strand_id
1 'polypeptide(L)'
;MASEDLERIERELKKIGHGYEAARLLNRAGDLYLVKGDRQKALQRYGDAIDAYLKSSEYDNAMAVCRKIIRVVPEVIRTRRTLAWLCLGKGFLEIAREHIDAYVKASIEAELEELAVQHLLLMSQYVDRSDFRRFLGDKLAELGDEESAERVRKGGARENVRAAGWTPVVFAAMLTPEDLRRAADKGVEIKAPTDDLAGDELDVEGFDSLLFDPEIAGPAKGRESAPEESEDADEGEEAEQEREKETMKAQGKEKEEEEEEEEEEEEEETDDDEDESEEEEEEKKEEDEGDVDDEDEEGENDEEDEKEK
;
A
#
# COMPACT_ATOMS: atom_id res chain seq x y z
N MET A 1 -23.97 2.94 -21.76
CA MET A 1 -23.95 2.13 -20.52
C MET A 1 -22.86 2.58 -19.55
N ALA A 2 -21.60 2.12 -19.63
CA ALA A 2 -20.58 2.45 -18.61
C ALA A 2 -20.33 3.96 -18.39
N SER A 3 -20.41 4.78 -19.45
CA SER A 3 -20.26 6.24 -19.33
C SER A 3 -21.44 6.93 -18.64
N GLU A 4 -22.67 6.49 -18.93
CA GLU A 4 -23.88 7.05 -18.31
C GLU A 4 -23.97 6.68 -16.82
N ASP A 5 -23.54 5.47 -16.47
CA ASP A 5 -23.46 5.02 -15.08
C ASP A 5 -22.40 5.80 -14.29
N LEU A 6 -21.23 6.10 -14.87
CA LEU A 6 -20.22 6.96 -14.25
C LEU A 6 -20.77 8.36 -13.98
N GLU A 7 -21.41 8.99 -14.98
CA GLU A 7 -22.02 10.31 -14.80
C GLU A 7 -23.12 10.33 -13.74
N ARG A 8 -23.86 9.21 -13.58
CA ARG A 8 -24.83 9.07 -12.49
C ARG A 8 -24.13 9.01 -11.14
N ILE A 9 -23.09 8.19 -11.01
CA ILE A 9 -22.32 8.03 -9.77
C ILE A 9 -21.69 9.36 -9.35
N GLU A 10 -21.06 10.09 -10.26
CA GLU A 10 -20.43 11.38 -9.96
C GLU A 10 -21.45 12.44 -9.48
N ARG A 11 -22.68 12.42 -10.02
CA ARG A 11 -23.77 13.28 -9.55
C ARG A 11 -24.26 12.89 -8.15
N GLU A 12 -24.27 11.61 -7.83
CA GLU A 12 -24.67 11.11 -6.50
C GLU A 12 -23.60 11.40 -5.45
N LEU A 13 -22.32 11.22 -5.78
CA LEU A 13 -21.20 11.57 -4.91
C LEU A 13 -21.23 13.04 -4.50
N LYS A 14 -21.54 13.95 -5.44
CA LYS A 14 -21.72 15.39 -5.15
C LYS A 14 -22.85 15.69 -4.17
N LYS A 15 -23.83 14.79 -4.00
CA LYS A 15 -24.97 14.98 -3.09
C LYS A 15 -24.71 14.37 -1.72
N ILE A 16 -24.13 13.18 -1.68
CA ILE A 16 -23.90 12.41 -0.45
C ILE A 16 -22.71 12.98 0.33
N GLY A 17 -21.71 13.52 -0.36
CA GLY A 17 -20.49 14.03 0.26
C GLY A 17 -19.58 12.88 0.71
N HIS A 18 -19.70 12.44 1.96
CA HIS A 18 -18.76 11.51 2.61
C HIS A 18 -19.49 10.36 3.33
N GLY A 19 -18.74 9.31 3.71
CA GLY A 19 -19.24 8.17 4.48
C GLY A 19 -19.42 6.89 3.66
N TYR A 20 -20.09 5.90 4.26
CA TYR A 20 -20.20 4.54 3.72
C TYR A 20 -20.82 4.47 2.31
N GLU A 21 -21.90 5.21 2.07
CA GLU A 21 -22.54 5.20 0.75
C GLU A 21 -21.66 5.87 -0.32
N ALA A 22 -20.90 6.91 0.05
CA ALA A 22 -19.89 7.48 -0.84
C ALA A 22 -18.79 6.45 -1.15
N ALA A 23 -18.32 5.68 -0.16
CA ALA A 23 -17.32 4.64 -0.35
C ALA A 23 -17.78 3.55 -1.35
N ARG A 24 -19.04 3.11 -1.25
CA ARG A 24 -19.62 2.12 -2.18
C ARG A 24 -19.69 2.66 -3.61
N LEU A 25 -20.09 3.92 -3.77
CA LEU A 25 -20.15 4.58 -5.08
C LEU A 25 -18.76 4.77 -5.69
N LEU A 26 -17.77 5.15 -4.90
CA LEU A 26 -16.37 5.28 -5.33
C LEU A 26 -15.78 3.93 -5.76
N ASN A 27 -16.03 2.86 -4.99
CA ASN A 27 -15.63 1.50 -5.37
C ASN A 27 -16.26 1.09 -6.71
N ARG A 28 -17.56 1.36 -6.89
CA ARG A 28 -18.25 1.09 -8.16
C ARG A 28 -17.70 1.93 -9.31
N ALA A 29 -17.33 3.18 -9.07
CA ALA A 29 -16.70 4.03 -10.09
C ALA A 29 -15.34 3.44 -10.52
N GLY A 30 -14.53 2.96 -9.57
CA GLY A 30 -13.28 2.26 -9.86
C GLY A 30 -13.47 1.07 -10.80
N ASP A 31 -14.50 0.24 -10.55
CA ASP A 31 -14.84 -0.89 -11.41
C ASP A 31 -15.16 -0.46 -12.84
N LEU A 32 -15.95 0.61 -12.99
CA LEU A 32 -16.33 1.13 -14.30
C LEU A 32 -15.15 1.74 -15.04
N TYR A 33 -14.22 2.40 -14.34
CA TYR A 33 -12.98 2.89 -14.95
C TYR A 33 -12.07 1.75 -15.40
N LEU A 34 -11.98 0.65 -14.63
CA LEU A 34 -11.26 -0.56 -15.08
C LEU A 34 -11.87 -1.16 -16.35
N VAL A 35 -13.21 -1.28 -16.41
CA VAL A 35 -13.90 -1.78 -17.60
C VAL A 35 -13.64 -0.90 -18.83
N LYS A 36 -13.43 0.40 -18.62
CA LYS A 36 -13.06 1.35 -19.70
C LYS A 36 -11.56 1.36 -20.04
N GLY A 37 -10.74 0.56 -19.36
CA GLY A 37 -9.28 0.54 -19.53
C GLY A 37 -8.54 1.69 -18.87
N ASP A 38 -9.22 2.60 -18.16
CA ASP A 38 -8.60 3.74 -17.49
C ASP A 38 -8.10 3.33 -16.09
N ARG A 39 -6.96 2.64 -16.07
CA ARG A 39 -6.36 2.11 -14.84
C ARG A 39 -6.03 3.22 -13.84
N GLN A 40 -5.54 4.36 -14.29
CA GLN A 40 -5.15 5.46 -13.41
C GLN A 40 -6.36 6.05 -12.66
N LYS A 41 -7.46 6.34 -13.37
CA LYS A 41 -8.68 6.83 -12.70
C LYS A 41 -9.32 5.75 -11.82
N ALA A 42 -9.23 4.48 -12.21
CA ALA A 42 -9.72 3.40 -11.37
C ALA A 42 -8.97 3.36 -10.03
N LEU A 43 -7.64 3.42 -10.05
CA LEU A 43 -6.82 3.45 -8.84
C LEU A 43 -7.14 4.66 -7.95
N GLN A 44 -7.35 5.84 -8.54
CA GLN A 44 -7.77 7.02 -7.80
C GLN A 44 -9.11 6.78 -7.08
N ARG A 45 -10.12 6.27 -7.79
CA ARG A 45 -11.44 6.00 -7.21
C ARG A 45 -11.42 4.90 -6.15
N TYR A 46 -10.58 3.88 -6.32
CA TYR A 46 -10.42 2.87 -5.28
C TYR A 46 -9.68 3.41 -4.05
N GLY A 47 -8.69 4.29 -4.23
CA GLY A 47 -8.03 4.99 -3.13
C GLY A 47 -9.02 5.82 -2.32
N ASP A 48 -9.82 6.65 -3.00
CA ASP A 48 -10.88 7.43 -2.38
C ASP A 48 -11.88 6.54 -1.61
N ALA A 49 -12.23 5.38 -2.19
CA ALA A 49 -13.13 4.41 -1.57
C ALA A 49 -12.53 3.80 -0.29
N ILE A 50 -11.24 3.41 -0.32
CA ILE A 50 -10.54 2.89 0.84
C ILE A 50 -10.56 3.92 1.97
N ASP A 51 -10.18 5.16 1.68
CA ASP A 51 -10.15 6.22 2.69
C ASP A 51 -11.55 6.49 3.27
N ALA A 52 -12.61 6.47 2.44
CA ALA A 52 -13.99 6.61 2.89
C ALA A 52 -14.48 5.42 3.74
N TYR A 53 -14.08 4.19 3.41
CA TYR A 53 -14.36 3.01 4.23
C TYR A 53 -13.63 3.06 5.58
N LEU A 54 -12.36 3.47 5.60
CA LEU A 54 -11.58 3.64 6.83
C LEU A 54 -12.25 4.67 7.77
N LYS A 55 -12.64 5.83 7.22
CA LYS A 55 -13.37 6.88 7.98
C LYS A 55 -14.73 6.43 8.49
N SER A 56 -15.36 5.46 7.82
CA SER A 56 -16.65 4.89 8.23
C SER A 56 -16.52 3.68 9.16
N SER A 57 -15.30 3.33 9.60
CA SER A 57 -15.00 2.11 10.37
C SER A 57 -15.34 0.79 9.65
N GLU A 58 -15.39 0.81 8.32
CA GLU A 58 -15.79 -0.31 7.46
C GLU A 58 -14.55 -1.08 6.95
N TYR A 59 -13.77 -1.62 7.89
CA TYR A 59 -12.44 -2.15 7.63
C TYR A 59 -12.42 -3.38 6.70
N ASP A 60 -13.42 -4.26 6.82
CA ASP A 60 -13.53 -5.43 5.94
C ASP A 60 -13.75 -5.03 4.48
N ASN A 61 -14.54 -3.98 4.26
CA ASN A 61 -14.77 -3.42 2.93
C ASN A 61 -13.51 -2.76 2.38
N ALA A 62 -12.77 -2.01 3.21
CA ALA A 62 -11.46 -1.45 2.82
C ALA A 62 -10.47 -2.56 2.43
N MET A 63 -10.39 -3.65 3.20
CA MET A 63 -9.54 -4.81 2.90
C MET A 63 -9.92 -5.46 1.57
N ALA A 64 -11.22 -5.61 1.30
CA ALA A 64 -11.71 -6.19 0.05
C ALA A 64 -11.30 -5.35 -1.17
N VAL A 65 -11.41 -4.03 -1.08
CA VAL A 65 -10.94 -3.11 -2.14
C VAL A 65 -9.42 -3.20 -2.30
N CYS A 66 -8.65 -3.24 -1.22
CA CYS A 66 -7.19 -3.37 -1.30
C CYS A 66 -6.77 -4.66 -2.03
N ARG A 67 -7.36 -5.80 -1.65
CA ARG A 67 -7.11 -7.09 -2.33
C ARG A 67 -7.49 -7.04 -3.80
N LYS A 68 -8.58 -6.34 -4.14
CA LYS A 68 -9.01 -6.16 -5.52
C LYS A 68 -7.98 -5.38 -6.33
N ILE A 69 -7.50 -4.25 -5.82
CA ILE A 69 -6.45 -3.45 -6.47
C ILE A 69 -5.21 -4.31 -6.70
N ILE A 70 -4.71 -5.03 -5.69
CA ILE A 70 -3.47 -5.83 -5.81
C ILE A 70 -3.57 -6.91 -6.89
N ARG A 71 -4.76 -7.50 -7.12
CA ARG A 71 -4.96 -8.47 -8.21
C ARG A 71 -4.86 -7.86 -9.60
N VAL A 72 -5.19 -6.57 -9.73
CA VAL A 72 -5.24 -5.87 -11.02
C VAL A 72 -3.94 -5.10 -11.27
N VAL A 73 -3.40 -4.47 -10.24
CA VAL A 73 -2.17 -3.68 -10.27
C VAL A 73 -1.34 -4.07 -9.04
N PRO A 74 -0.44 -5.06 -9.16
CA PRO A 74 0.38 -5.51 -8.03
C PRO A 74 1.37 -4.44 -7.56
N GLU A 75 1.77 -3.49 -8.40
CA GLU A 75 2.80 -2.50 -8.06
C GLU A 75 2.33 -1.35 -7.15
N VAL A 76 1.06 -1.35 -6.72
CA VAL A 76 0.54 -0.24 -5.89
C VAL A 76 1.02 -0.35 -4.44
N ILE A 77 2.16 0.30 -4.17
CA ILE A 77 2.84 0.34 -2.86
C ILE A 77 1.89 0.76 -1.72
N ARG A 78 1.17 1.88 -1.88
CA ARG A 78 0.21 2.38 -0.86
C ARG A 78 -0.81 1.32 -0.48
N THR A 79 -1.35 0.57 -1.44
CA THR A 79 -2.38 -0.44 -1.18
C THR A 79 -1.82 -1.62 -0.40
N ARG A 80 -0.61 -2.09 -0.71
CA ARG A 80 0.05 -3.17 0.04
C ARG A 80 0.27 -2.77 1.49
N ARG A 81 0.77 -1.55 1.70
CA ARG A 81 0.94 -0.95 3.03
C ARG A 81 -0.38 -0.89 3.80
N THR A 82 -1.43 -0.32 3.21
CA THR A 82 -2.74 -0.19 3.87
C THR A 82 -3.32 -1.56 4.22
N LEU A 83 -3.19 -2.54 3.33
CA LEU A 83 -3.65 -3.90 3.60
C LEU A 83 -2.86 -4.57 4.73
N ALA A 84 -1.54 -4.37 4.80
CA ALA A 84 -0.73 -4.84 5.92
C ALA A 84 -1.22 -4.28 7.26
N TRP A 85 -1.47 -2.98 7.34
CA TRP A 85 -2.04 -2.33 8.53
C TRP A 85 -3.41 -2.91 8.92
N LEU A 86 -4.31 -3.07 7.95
CA LEU A 86 -5.62 -3.66 8.20
C LEU A 86 -5.53 -5.11 8.70
N CYS A 87 -4.58 -5.90 8.17
CA CYS A 87 -4.31 -7.26 8.66
C CYS A 87 -3.75 -7.26 10.08
N LEU A 88 -2.87 -6.31 10.42
CA LEU A 88 -2.37 -6.12 11.79
C LEU A 88 -3.51 -5.79 12.76
N GLY A 89 -4.40 -4.84 12.39
CA GLY A 89 -5.56 -4.47 13.19
C GLY A 89 -6.53 -5.63 13.45
N LYS A 90 -6.64 -6.57 12.50
CA LYS A 90 -7.41 -7.81 12.66
C LYS A 90 -6.68 -8.92 13.42
N GLY A 91 -5.38 -8.78 13.67
CA GLY A 91 -4.54 -9.83 14.25
C GLY A 91 -4.15 -10.94 13.25
N PHE A 92 -4.34 -10.73 11.94
CA PHE A 92 -3.93 -11.66 10.89
C PHE A 92 -2.45 -11.52 10.58
N LEU A 93 -1.60 -11.88 11.54
CA LEU A 93 -0.16 -11.62 11.48
C LEU A 93 0.53 -12.30 10.30
N GLU A 94 0.18 -13.54 9.96
CA GLU A 94 0.83 -14.24 8.84
C GLU A 94 0.51 -13.58 7.49
N ILE A 95 -0.75 -13.18 7.28
CA ILE A 95 -1.15 -12.43 6.08
C ILE A 95 -0.50 -11.04 6.08
N ALA A 96 -0.34 -10.41 7.25
CA ALA A 96 0.38 -9.15 7.36
C ALA A 96 1.85 -9.30 6.97
N ARG A 97 2.54 -10.40 7.33
CA ARG A 97 3.93 -10.67 6.92
C ARG A 97 4.05 -10.70 5.40
N GLU A 98 3.17 -11.44 4.72
CA GLU A 98 3.17 -11.54 3.26
C GLU A 98 3.04 -10.16 2.59
N HIS A 99 2.13 -9.32 3.08
CA HIS A 99 1.94 -7.97 2.54
C HIS A 99 3.08 -7.02 2.91
N ILE A 100 3.70 -7.17 4.08
CA ILE A 100 4.89 -6.41 4.47
C ILE A 100 6.08 -6.79 3.58
N ASP A 101 6.31 -8.08 3.33
CA ASP A 101 7.38 -8.54 2.44
C ASP A 101 7.22 -7.95 1.04
N ALA A 102 6.01 -8.04 0.48
CA ALA A 102 5.75 -7.47 -0.83
C ALA A 102 5.84 -5.94 -0.85
N TYR A 103 5.45 -5.27 0.25
CA TYR A 103 5.59 -3.82 0.39
C TYR A 103 7.07 -3.39 0.45
N VAL A 104 7.91 -4.10 1.22
CA VAL A 104 9.34 -3.81 1.34
C VAL A 104 10.04 -3.96 0.00
N LYS A 105 9.80 -5.06 -0.71
CA LYS A 105 10.35 -5.27 -2.07
C LYS A 105 9.97 -4.15 -3.03
N ALA A 106 8.67 -3.85 -3.12
CA ALA A 106 8.19 -2.78 -3.99
C ALA A 106 8.69 -1.39 -3.57
N SER A 107 9.02 -1.17 -2.28
CA SER A 107 9.62 0.09 -1.82
C SER A 107 11.08 0.21 -2.20
N ILE A 108 11.84 -0.88 -2.20
CA ILE A 108 13.23 -0.91 -2.68
C ILE A 108 13.27 -0.66 -4.18
N GLU A 109 12.43 -1.36 -4.95
CA GLU A 109 12.34 -1.20 -6.41
C GLU A 109 11.94 0.22 -6.83
N ALA A 110 11.22 0.95 -5.96
CA ALA A 110 10.79 2.32 -6.20
C ALA A 110 11.66 3.40 -5.51
N GLU A 111 12.77 3.02 -4.87
CA GLU A 111 13.65 3.94 -4.13
C GLU A 111 12.92 4.74 -3.03
N LEU A 112 11.99 4.08 -2.33
CA LEU A 112 11.17 4.64 -1.25
C LEU A 112 11.49 3.99 0.11
N GLU A 113 12.71 3.52 0.31
CA GLU A 113 13.15 2.78 1.50
C GLU A 113 12.96 3.60 2.78
N GLU A 114 13.26 4.90 2.74
CA GLU A 114 13.09 5.81 3.87
C GLU A 114 11.65 5.82 4.39
N LEU A 115 10.66 5.79 3.48
CA LEU A 115 9.24 5.76 3.84
C LEU A 115 8.84 4.41 4.42
N ALA A 116 9.41 3.32 3.87
CA ALA A 116 9.21 1.98 4.39
C ALA A 116 9.78 1.81 5.80
N VAL A 117 10.96 2.35 6.08
CA VAL A 117 11.55 2.38 7.42
C VAL A 117 10.60 3.03 8.43
N GLN A 118 10.05 4.21 8.12
CA GLN A 118 9.11 4.89 9.01
C GLN A 118 7.86 4.05 9.29
N HIS A 119 7.30 3.39 8.27
CA HIS A 119 6.14 2.51 8.47
C HIS A 119 6.46 1.29 9.33
N LEU A 120 7.59 0.62 9.09
CA LEU A 120 7.96 -0.57 9.86
C LEU A 120 8.26 -0.23 11.32
N LEU A 121 8.85 0.94 11.58
CA LEU A 121 9.00 1.48 12.93
C LEU A 121 7.64 1.66 13.60
N LEU A 122 6.68 2.28 12.92
CA LEU A 122 5.33 2.46 13.44
C LEU A 122 4.62 1.11 13.68
N MET A 123 4.75 0.13 12.79
CA MET A 123 4.23 -1.23 12.99
C MET A 123 4.88 -1.91 14.20
N SER A 124 6.16 -1.66 14.46
CA SER A 124 6.88 -2.22 15.61
C SER A 124 6.45 -1.63 16.96
N GLN A 125 5.82 -0.45 16.94
CA GLN A 125 5.18 0.16 18.11
C GLN A 125 3.79 -0.44 18.35
N TYR A 126 3.13 -0.94 17.29
CA TYR A 126 1.79 -1.54 17.36
C TYR A 126 1.82 -3.02 17.78
N VAL A 127 2.84 -3.77 17.35
CA VAL A 127 2.91 -5.23 17.56
C VAL A 127 3.85 -5.62 18.70
N ASP A 128 3.31 -6.26 19.73
CA ASP A 128 4.08 -6.75 20.89
C ASP A 128 4.75 -8.11 20.67
N ARG A 129 4.24 -8.92 19.73
CA ARG A 129 4.65 -10.32 19.56
C ARG A 129 6.13 -10.41 19.13
N SER A 130 6.96 -11.02 19.97
CA SER A 130 8.43 -11.00 19.80
C SER A 130 8.94 -11.54 18.46
N ASP A 131 8.32 -12.58 17.92
CA ASP A 131 8.64 -13.16 16.62
C ASP A 131 8.22 -12.25 15.44
N PHE A 132 7.16 -11.48 15.61
CA PHE A 132 6.76 -10.47 14.62
C PHE A 132 7.69 -9.25 14.67
N ARG A 133 8.12 -8.83 15.87
CA ARG A 133 9.14 -7.79 16.00
C ARG A 133 10.47 -8.20 15.39
N ARG A 134 10.89 -9.45 15.56
CA ARG A 134 12.08 -9.99 14.87
C ARG A 134 11.96 -9.86 13.37
N PHE A 135 10.81 -10.27 12.82
CA PHE A 135 10.52 -10.11 11.40
C PHE A 135 10.58 -8.66 10.92
N LEU A 136 9.94 -7.73 11.64
CA LEU A 136 10.04 -6.30 11.31
C LEU A 136 11.49 -5.79 11.37
N GLY A 137 12.27 -6.27 12.35
CA GLY A 137 13.70 -5.97 12.42
C GLY A 137 14.48 -6.50 11.22
N ASP A 138 14.17 -7.70 10.74
CA ASP A 138 14.82 -8.27 9.55
C ASP A 138 14.47 -7.47 8.29
N LYS A 139 13.23 -7.00 8.18
CA LYS A 139 12.81 -6.09 7.10
C LYS A 139 13.48 -4.71 7.19
N LEU A 140 13.68 -4.17 8.38
CA LEU A 140 14.42 -2.91 8.58
C LEU A 140 15.89 -3.04 8.17
N ALA A 141 16.53 -4.16 8.49
CA ALA A 141 17.90 -4.44 8.07
C ALA A 141 18.00 -4.61 6.54
N GLU A 142 17.00 -5.22 5.91
CA GLU A 142 16.89 -5.31 4.44
C GLU A 142 16.82 -3.93 3.77
N LEU A 143 16.18 -2.95 4.42
CA LEU A 143 16.13 -1.55 3.98
C LEU A 143 17.39 -0.73 4.36
N GLY A 144 18.40 -1.36 4.97
CA GLY A 144 19.67 -0.72 5.35
C GLY A 144 19.68 -0.01 6.71
N ASP A 145 18.59 -0.03 7.49
CA ASP A 145 18.53 0.59 8.83
C ASP A 145 18.81 -0.45 9.93
N GLU A 146 20.08 -0.85 10.05
CA GLU A 146 20.51 -1.85 11.04
C GLU A 146 20.34 -1.37 12.49
N GLU A 147 20.47 -0.06 12.73
CA GLU A 147 20.31 0.51 14.07
C GLU A 147 18.85 0.33 14.57
N SER A 148 17.88 0.73 13.74
CA SER A 148 16.48 0.52 14.03
C SER A 148 16.12 -0.97 14.07
N ALA A 149 16.69 -1.78 13.18
CA ALA A 149 16.49 -3.23 13.17
C ALA A 149 16.88 -3.86 14.52
N GLU A 150 18.07 -3.57 15.03
CA GLU A 150 18.50 -4.04 16.34
C GLU A 150 17.60 -3.54 17.47
N ARG A 151 17.21 -2.26 17.42
CA ARG A 151 16.32 -1.66 18.42
C ARG A 151 14.97 -2.37 18.47
N VAL A 152 14.38 -2.68 17.31
CA VAL A 152 13.10 -3.39 17.20
C VAL A 152 13.22 -4.85 17.66
N ARG A 153 14.29 -5.56 17.28
CA ARG A 153 14.55 -6.95 17.71
C ARG A 153 14.77 -7.07 19.22
N LYS A 154 15.51 -6.11 19.81
CA LYS A 154 15.83 -6.05 21.25
C LYS A 154 14.71 -5.46 22.08
N GLY A 155 13.80 -4.70 21.46
CA GLY A 155 12.66 -4.10 22.13
C GLY A 155 11.86 -5.15 22.89
N GLY A 156 11.83 -5.02 24.22
CA GLY A 156 10.83 -5.70 25.04
C GLY A 156 9.46 -5.09 24.80
N ALA A 157 8.40 -5.88 24.99
CA ALA A 157 7.03 -5.36 25.05
C ALA A 157 7.02 -4.18 26.02
N ARG A 158 6.67 -2.97 25.54
CA ARG A 158 6.38 -1.89 26.49
C ARG A 158 5.13 -2.34 27.22
N GLU A 159 5.30 -2.66 28.50
CA GLU A 159 4.33 -3.35 29.37
C GLU A 159 2.94 -2.67 29.45
N ASN A 160 2.74 -1.49 28.85
CA ASN A 160 1.52 -0.69 28.96
C ASN A 160 1.02 -0.01 27.68
N VAL A 161 1.48 -0.38 26.48
CA VAL A 161 0.86 0.15 25.24
C VAL A 161 0.13 -0.97 24.54
N ARG A 162 -0.99 -1.40 25.12
CA ARG A 162 -2.02 -2.06 24.32
C ARG A 162 -2.49 -1.02 23.30
N ALA A 163 -1.96 -1.06 22.08
CA ALA A 163 -2.58 -0.43 20.93
C ALA A 163 -3.85 -1.24 20.58
N ALA A 164 -4.79 -1.28 21.53
CA ALA A 164 -6.02 -2.06 21.45
C ALA A 164 -7.07 -1.21 20.76
N GLY A 165 -6.86 -0.96 19.47
CA GLY A 165 -7.78 -0.11 18.72
C GLY A 165 -7.49 -0.07 17.24
N TRP A 166 -8.51 0.32 16.49
CA TRP A 166 -8.39 0.66 15.07
C TRP A 166 -7.82 2.06 14.86
N THR A 167 -7.80 2.91 15.89
CA THR A 167 -7.29 4.29 15.77
C THR A 167 -5.83 4.35 15.30
N PRO A 168 -4.86 3.64 15.91
CA PRO A 168 -3.49 3.58 15.40
C PRO A 168 -3.40 3.03 13.97
N VAL A 169 -4.22 2.04 13.66
CA VAL A 169 -4.23 1.33 12.37
C VAL A 169 -4.72 2.25 11.26
N VAL A 170 -5.85 2.90 11.49
CA VAL A 170 -6.46 3.87 10.57
C VAL A 170 -5.54 5.08 10.41
N PHE A 171 -4.96 5.57 11.50
CA PHE A 171 -3.97 6.64 11.46
C PHE A 171 -2.82 6.30 10.52
N ALA A 172 -2.16 5.17 10.76
CA ALA A 172 -1.02 4.74 9.97
C ALA A 172 -1.38 4.42 8.50
N ALA A 173 -2.56 3.85 8.26
CA ALA A 173 -3.04 3.54 6.92
C ALA A 173 -3.29 4.80 6.08
N MET A 174 -3.69 5.90 6.71
CA MET A 174 -4.02 7.17 6.04
C MET A 174 -2.82 8.11 5.83
N LEU A 175 -1.67 7.85 6.46
CA LEU A 175 -0.45 8.66 6.27
C LEU A 175 -0.09 8.81 4.79
N THR A 176 0.14 10.05 4.36
CA THR A 176 0.59 10.35 2.99
C THR A 176 2.10 10.19 2.87
N PRO A 177 2.64 9.98 1.66
CA PRO A 177 4.08 10.03 1.42
C PRO A 177 4.72 11.32 1.95
N GLU A 178 4.04 12.46 1.83
CA GLU A 178 4.48 13.76 2.31
C GLU A 178 4.62 13.80 3.83
N ASP A 179 3.68 13.22 4.57
CA ASP A 179 3.74 13.15 6.04
C ASP A 179 4.97 12.37 6.52
N LEU A 180 5.27 11.28 5.83
CA LEU A 180 6.39 10.39 6.14
C LEU A 180 7.73 11.04 5.77
N ARG A 181 7.83 11.65 4.59
CA ARG A 181 9.01 12.44 4.19
C ARG A 181 9.30 13.53 5.21
N ARG A 182 8.26 14.29 5.59
CA ARG A 182 8.40 15.36 6.59
C ARG A 182 8.87 14.85 7.94
N ALA A 183 8.44 13.66 8.36
CA ALA A 183 8.92 13.03 9.58
C ALA A 183 10.39 12.59 9.46
N ALA A 184 10.76 11.98 8.32
CA ALA A 184 12.12 11.55 8.01
C ALA A 184 13.10 12.74 7.96
N ASP A 185 12.75 13.82 7.25
CA ASP A 185 13.55 15.05 7.12
C ASP A 185 13.87 15.68 8.48
N LYS A 186 12.89 15.66 9.38
CA LYS A 186 13.03 16.19 10.74
C LYS A 186 13.72 15.22 11.70
N GLY A 187 13.98 13.98 11.27
CA GLY A 187 14.42 12.89 12.12
C GLY A 187 13.46 12.69 13.30
N VAL A 188 12.15 12.77 13.06
CA VAL A 188 11.12 12.58 14.10
C VAL A 188 10.46 11.23 13.89
N GLU A 189 10.42 10.41 14.95
CA GLU A 189 9.68 9.16 14.93
C GLU A 189 8.18 9.45 15.06
N ILE A 190 7.40 9.04 14.06
CA ILE A 190 5.94 9.11 14.12
C ILE A 190 5.46 8.16 15.22
N LYS A 191 4.62 8.66 16.12
CA LYS A 191 3.95 7.84 17.12
C LYS A 191 2.48 7.75 16.79
N ALA A 192 1.93 6.54 16.87
CA ALA A 192 0.50 6.37 16.77
C ALA A 192 -0.21 7.05 17.95
N PRO A 193 -1.38 7.68 17.73
CA PRO A 193 -2.21 8.16 18.83
C PRO A 193 -2.58 6.97 19.73
N THR A 194 -2.42 7.14 21.03
CA THR A 194 -2.88 6.16 22.04
C THR A 194 -4.34 6.41 22.38
N ASP A 195 -5.12 5.35 22.63
CA ASP A 195 -6.55 5.45 22.94
C ASP A 195 -6.86 6.32 24.17
N ASP A 196 -5.88 6.54 25.06
CA ASP A 196 -5.99 7.46 26.20
C ASP A 196 -6.26 8.93 25.82
N LEU A 197 -6.03 9.30 24.55
CA LEU A 197 -6.34 10.64 24.01
C LEU A 197 -7.67 10.68 23.25
N ALA A 198 -8.32 9.55 23.02
CA ALA A 198 -9.61 9.46 22.33
C ALA A 198 -10.76 9.70 23.33
N GLY A 199 -10.90 10.95 23.79
CA GLY A 199 -12.20 11.43 24.25
C GLY A 199 -13.22 11.32 23.11
N ASP A 200 -14.47 11.00 23.44
CA ASP A 200 -15.58 10.80 22.49
C ASP A 200 -15.54 11.77 21.29
N GLU A 201 -15.63 11.21 20.07
CA GLU A 201 -15.57 11.87 18.75
C GLU A 201 -14.16 12.29 18.27
N LEU A 202 -13.46 11.35 17.61
CA LEU A 202 -12.52 11.71 16.54
C LEU A 202 -13.33 12.29 15.37
N ASP A 203 -13.70 13.56 15.47
CA ASP A 203 -14.22 14.30 14.33
C ASP A 203 -13.19 14.24 13.19
N VAL A 204 -13.68 13.98 11.97
CA VAL A 204 -12.89 13.80 10.75
C VAL A 204 -11.97 15.00 10.47
N GLU A 205 -12.28 16.17 11.04
CA GLU A 205 -11.49 17.41 10.95
C GLU A 205 -10.33 17.50 11.97
N GLY A 206 -10.33 16.69 13.04
CA GLY A 206 -9.26 16.67 14.05
C GLY A 206 -8.02 15.86 13.64
N PHE A 207 -8.12 15.06 12.57
CA PHE A 207 -7.06 14.17 12.11
C PHE A 207 -5.81 14.92 11.62
N ASP A 208 -5.99 16.06 10.93
CA ASP A 208 -4.88 16.92 10.49
C ASP A 208 -4.14 17.57 11.67
N SER A 209 -4.82 17.77 12.80
CA SER A 209 -4.21 18.33 14.02
C SER A 209 -3.35 17.30 14.76
N LEU A 210 -3.68 16.01 14.69
CA LEU A 210 -2.93 14.93 15.36
C LEU A 210 -1.61 14.60 14.67
N LEU A 211 -1.53 14.83 13.36
CA LEU A 211 -0.31 14.61 12.57
C LEU A 211 0.85 15.53 12.96
N PHE A 212 0.57 16.69 13.60
CA PHE A 212 1.57 17.72 13.85
C PHE A 212 1.55 18.33 15.25
N ASP A 213 1.01 17.64 16.26
CA ASP A 213 1.18 18.07 17.65
C ASP A 213 2.65 17.86 18.10
N PRO A 214 3.43 18.93 18.32
CA PRO A 214 4.83 18.83 18.74
C PRO A 214 4.99 18.18 20.12
N GLU A 215 3.92 18.06 20.92
CA GLU A 215 3.98 17.36 22.21
C GLU A 215 3.94 15.82 22.07
N ILE A 216 3.38 15.30 20.97
CA ILE A 216 3.27 13.85 20.69
C ILE A 216 4.54 13.32 19.99
N ALA A 217 5.11 14.13 19.10
CA ALA A 217 6.38 13.88 18.43
C ALA A 217 7.54 13.85 19.43
N GLY A 218 8.02 12.65 19.77
CA GLY A 218 9.19 12.53 20.65
C GLY A 218 10.47 12.95 19.92
N PRO A 219 11.44 13.60 20.60
CA PRO A 219 12.76 13.81 19.99
C PRO A 219 13.36 12.44 19.66
N ALA A 220 13.82 12.24 18.42
CA ALA A 220 14.57 11.03 18.09
C ALA A 220 15.85 11.03 18.94
N LYS A 221 15.90 10.09 19.88
CA LYS A 221 17.12 9.79 20.63
C LYS A 221 17.98 8.89 19.75
N GLY A 222 18.98 9.44 19.08
CA GLY A 222 19.99 8.59 18.45
C GLY A 222 20.83 9.18 17.32
N ARG A 223 20.42 10.25 16.64
CA ARG A 223 21.30 10.88 15.65
C ARG A 223 22.28 11.81 16.37
N GLU A 224 23.47 11.30 16.68
CA GLU A 224 24.63 12.14 16.97
C GLU A 224 24.80 13.12 15.81
N SER A 225 24.59 14.39 16.11
CA SER A 225 24.80 15.53 15.22
C SER A 225 26.20 15.46 14.63
N ALA A 226 26.27 15.41 13.30
CA ALA A 226 27.47 15.70 12.55
C ALA A 226 28.04 17.06 13.00
N PRO A 227 29.38 17.24 13.02
CA PRO A 227 30.00 18.46 13.51
C PRO A 227 29.59 19.64 12.64
N GLU A 228 29.10 20.70 13.30
CA GLU A 228 28.89 22.02 12.69
C GLU A 228 30.24 22.54 12.18
N GLU A 229 30.43 22.52 10.85
CA GLU A 229 31.52 23.24 10.21
C GLU A 229 31.13 24.71 10.04
N SER A 230 32.09 25.53 10.47
CA SER A 230 32.04 26.97 10.63
C SER A 230 31.88 27.73 9.32
N GLU A 231 31.20 28.87 9.46
CA GLU A 231 31.13 30.01 8.56
C GLU A 231 32.50 30.37 7.95
N ASP A 232 32.64 30.29 6.62
CA ASP A 232 33.55 31.13 5.84
C ASP A 232 33.19 31.12 4.34
N ALA A 233 33.11 32.34 3.78
CA ALA A 233 33.35 32.73 2.38
C ALA A 233 32.33 32.35 1.26
N ASP A 234 31.37 33.26 1.08
CA ASP A 234 31.05 33.99 -0.16
C ASP A 234 32.07 33.84 -1.32
N GLU A 235 31.92 32.82 -2.20
CA GLU A 235 32.52 32.73 -3.56
C GLU A 235 31.97 31.54 -4.40
N GLY A 236 30.65 31.25 -4.35
CA GLY A 236 30.08 30.00 -4.90
C GLY A 236 29.19 30.07 -6.15
N GLU A 237 28.68 31.24 -6.56
CA GLU A 237 27.61 31.29 -7.59
C GLU A 237 28.07 31.05 -9.04
N GLU A 238 29.38 31.14 -9.36
CA GLU A 238 29.86 30.90 -10.73
C GLU A 238 30.15 29.42 -11.02
N ALA A 239 30.41 28.58 -10.02
CA ALA A 239 30.72 27.16 -10.21
C ALA A 239 29.46 26.29 -10.41
N GLU A 240 28.30 26.74 -9.92
CA GLU A 240 27.03 26.02 -10.05
C GLU A 240 26.44 26.14 -11.47
N GLN A 241 26.63 27.31 -12.11
CA GLN A 241 26.19 27.52 -13.50
C GLN A 241 27.01 26.77 -14.56
N GLU A 242 28.27 26.42 -14.28
CA GLU A 242 29.04 25.55 -15.19
C GLU A 242 28.67 24.07 -15.03
N ARG A 243 28.33 23.60 -13.81
CA ARG A 243 27.88 22.22 -13.59
C ARG A 243 26.52 21.94 -14.21
N GLU A 244 25.58 22.89 -14.18
CA GLU A 244 24.28 22.73 -14.86
C GLU A 244 24.41 22.69 -16.40
N LYS A 245 25.42 23.34 -16.97
CA LYS A 245 25.68 23.27 -18.43
C LYS A 245 26.31 21.96 -18.86
N GLU A 246 27.11 21.32 -18.03
CA GLU A 246 27.67 20.00 -18.33
C GLU A 246 26.61 18.88 -18.20
N THR A 247 25.70 18.96 -17.21
CA THR A 247 24.64 17.95 -17.06
C THR A 247 23.61 18.00 -18.20
N MET A 248 23.22 19.19 -18.66
CA MET A 248 22.33 19.31 -19.82
C MET A 248 22.95 18.80 -21.13
N LYS A 249 24.29 18.80 -21.24
CA LYS A 249 24.99 18.29 -22.43
C LYS A 249 25.15 16.76 -22.40
N ALA A 250 25.18 16.14 -21.23
CA ALA A 250 25.19 14.69 -21.08
C ALA A 250 23.81 14.09 -21.41
N GLN A 251 22.72 14.71 -20.93
CA GLN A 251 21.35 14.24 -21.19
C GLN A 251 20.93 14.33 -22.67
N GLY A 252 21.53 15.24 -23.44
CA GLY A 252 21.30 15.31 -24.88
C GLY A 252 21.96 14.19 -25.69
N LYS A 253 22.98 13.52 -25.12
CA LYS A 253 23.76 12.49 -25.84
C LYS A 253 23.23 11.08 -25.58
N GLU A 254 22.70 10.81 -24.38
CA GLU A 254 22.01 9.55 -24.08
C GLU A 254 20.73 9.39 -24.89
N LYS A 255 20.04 10.50 -25.19
CA LYS A 255 18.80 10.48 -25.97
C LYS A 255 19.00 10.24 -27.48
N GLU A 256 20.18 10.57 -28.02
CA GLU A 256 20.53 10.22 -29.41
C GLU A 256 21.01 8.76 -29.52
N GLU A 257 21.56 8.17 -28.45
CA GLU A 257 21.96 6.75 -28.45
C GLU A 257 20.75 5.80 -28.23
N GLU A 258 19.73 6.20 -27.45
CA GLU A 258 18.46 5.43 -27.35
C GLU A 258 17.63 5.43 -28.64
N GLU A 259 17.59 6.54 -29.40
CA GLU A 259 16.84 6.60 -30.68
C GLU A 259 17.53 5.78 -31.80
N GLU A 260 18.84 5.53 -31.73
CA GLU A 260 19.54 4.64 -32.69
C GLU A 260 19.36 3.14 -32.36
N GLU A 261 19.18 2.75 -31.08
CA GLU A 261 18.92 1.35 -30.73
C GLU A 261 17.48 0.91 -31.05
N GLU A 262 16.48 1.79 -30.94
CA GLU A 262 15.09 1.46 -31.32
C GLU A 262 14.91 1.26 -32.85
N GLU A 263 15.73 1.88 -33.71
CA GLU A 263 15.67 1.66 -35.16
C GLU A 263 16.31 0.32 -35.60
N GLU A 264 17.25 -0.24 -34.83
CA GLU A 264 17.86 -1.55 -35.15
C GLU A 264 16.97 -2.74 -34.73
N GLU A 265 16.14 -2.61 -33.68
CA GLU A 265 15.23 -3.69 -33.26
C GLU A 265 13.99 -3.85 -34.17
N GLU A 266 13.55 -2.80 -34.87
CA GLU A 266 12.43 -2.91 -35.83
C GLU A 266 12.80 -3.65 -37.14
N GLU A 267 14.09 -3.81 -37.46
CA GLU A 267 14.52 -4.53 -38.68
C GLU A 267 14.67 -6.06 -38.49
N GLU A 268 14.73 -6.59 -37.26
CA GLU A 268 14.90 -8.04 -37.03
C GLU A 268 13.59 -8.84 -36.87
N GLU A 269 12.41 -8.21 -36.75
CA GLU A 269 11.13 -8.92 -36.50
C GLU A 269 10.34 -9.34 -37.77
N THR A 270 10.91 -9.36 -38.98
CA THR A 270 10.13 -9.62 -40.21
C THR A 270 10.35 -10.96 -40.94
N ASP A 271 11.13 -11.90 -40.41
CA ASP A 271 11.52 -13.10 -41.18
C ASP A 271 11.08 -14.49 -40.63
N ASP A 272 10.31 -14.60 -39.54
CA ASP A 272 10.02 -15.91 -38.88
C ASP A 272 8.55 -16.40 -38.92
N ASP A 273 7.74 -16.00 -39.91
CA ASP A 273 6.30 -16.30 -39.98
C ASP A 273 5.87 -17.30 -41.09
N GLU A 274 6.67 -18.35 -41.38
CA GLU A 274 6.30 -19.34 -42.44
C GLU A 274 6.23 -20.84 -42.05
N ASP A 275 6.35 -21.27 -40.78
CA ASP A 275 6.47 -22.73 -40.51
C ASP A 275 5.72 -23.33 -39.30
N GLU A 276 4.52 -22.86 -38.95
CA GLU A 276 3.69 -23.50 -37.88
C GLU A 276 2.22 -23.79 -38.29
N SER A 277 1.99 -24.35 -39.48
CA SER A 277 0.61 -24.69 -39.94
C SER A 277 0.26 -26.17 -40.02
N GLU A 278 1.06 -27.09 -39.47
CA GLU A 278 0.82 -28.54 -39.65
C GLU A 278 0.48 -29.39 -38.39
N GLU A 279 0.41 -28.86 -37.17
CA GLU A 279 0.26 -29.73 -35.96
C GLU A 279 -1.09 -29.71 -35.20
N GLU A 280 -2.09 -28.89 -35.57
CA GLU A 280 -3.35 -28.80 -34.78
C GLU A 280 -4.51 -29.75 -35.20
N GLU A 281 -4.29 -30.77 -36.05
CA GLU A 281 -5.36 -31.71 -36.46
C GLU A 281 -5.52 -33.00 -35.63
N GLU A 282 -4.67 -33.30 -34.63
CA GLU A 282 -4.73 -34.62 -33.95
C GLU A 282 -5.40 -34.69 -32.55
N GLU A 283 -5.67 -33.58 -31.83
CA GLU A 283 -6.16 -33.69 -30.43
C GLU A 283 -7.69 -33.72 -30.24
N LYS A 284 -8.49 -33.87 -31.30
CA LYS A 284 -9.97 -33.83 -31.21
C LYS A 284 -10.68 -35.17 -30.99
N LYS A 285 -10.04 -36.18 -30.39
CA LYS A 285 -10.59 -37.56 -30.39
C LYS A 285 -10.75 -38.33 -29.09
N GLU A 286 -10.46 -37.80 -27.89
CA GLU A 286 -10.48 -38.64 -26.67
C GLU A 286 -11.25 -38.09 -25.45
N GLU A 287 -12.31 -37.29 -25.63
CA GLU A 287 -13.21 -36.95 -24.50
C GLU A 287 -14.69 -37.17 -24.86
N ASP A 288 -15.01 -38.39 -25.28
CA ASP A 288 -16.37 -38.92 -25.33
C ASP A 288 -16.31 -40.35 -24.75
N GLU A 289 -16.48 -40.47 -23.43
CA GLU A 289 -16.99 -41.65 -22.71
C GLU A 289 -16.82 -41.42 -21.19
N GLY A 290 -17.90 -40.98 -20.54
CA GLY A 290 -17.92 -40.76 -19.10
C GLY A 290 -19.33 -40.62 -18.52
N ASP A 291 -20.30 -41.34 -19.09
CA ASP A 291 -21.57 -41.65 -18.43
C ASP A 291 -21.27 -42.56 -17.23
N VAL A 292 -21.42 -42.02 -16.01
CA VAL A 292 -21.63 -42.82 -14.80
C VAL A 292 -22.80 -42.22 -14.04
N ASP A 293 -23.95 -42.84 -14.26
CA ASP A 293 -25.04 -42.95 -13.31
C ASP A 293 -24.49 -43.26 -11.91
N ASP A 294 -24.99 -42.58 -10.87
CA ASP A 294 -25.32 -43.25 -9.60
C ASP A 294 -25.98 -42.28 -8.60
N GLU A 295 -27.27 -42.54 -8.41
CA GLU A 295 -27.93 -42.77 -7.11
C GLU A 295 -27.99 -41.59 -6.11
N ASP A 296 -29.17 -41.01 -5.92
CA ASP A 296 -30.13 -41.44 -4.88
C ASP A 296 -29.52 -41.43 -3.46
N GLU A 297 -29.71 -40.33 -2.73
CA GLU A 297 -29.93 -40.46 -1.28
C GLU A 297 -30.79 -39.29 -0.77
N GLU A 298 -32.09 -39.55 -0.73
CA GLU A 298 -33.06 -38.82 0.08
C GLU A 298 -32.69 -39.03 1.56
N GLY A 299 -32.26 -37.96 2.21
CA GLY A 299 -32.07 -37.89 3.66
C GLY A 299 -33.09 -36.97 4.30
N GLU A 300 -34.33 -37.43 4.40
CA GLU A 300 -35.31 -36.91 5.36
C GLU A 300 -34.74 -37.07 6.78
N ASN A 301 -34.63 -35.97 7.53
CA ASN A 301 -34.55 -36.01 8.98
C ASN A 301 -35.58 -35.03 9.52
N ASP A 302 -36.76 -35.59 9.75
CA ASP A 302 -37.78 -35.13 10.67
C ASP A 302 -37.29 -35.24 12.14
N GLU A 303 -38.09 -34.62 13.03
CA GLU A 303 -38.14 -34.83 14.49
C GLU A 303 -36.96 -34.21 15.29
N GLU A 304 -37.12 -33.60 16.45
CA GLU A 304 -38.19 -33.35 17.42
C GLU A 304 -37.51 -32.42 18.47
N ASP A 305 -38.09 -31.31 18.92
CA ASP A 305 -38.95 -31.20 20.10
C ASP A 305 -38.24 -30.50 21.29
N GLU A 306 -39.05 -30.07 22.26
CA GLU A 306 -38.73 -29.51 23.59
C GLU A 306 -38.37 -28.01 23.65
N LYS A 307 -39.33 -27.09 23.90
CA LYS A 307 -39.91 -26.76 25.21
C LYS A 307 -38.89 -26.85 26.37
N GLU A 308 -38.54 -25.72 26.97
CA GLU A 308 -38.83 -25.45 28.39
C GLU A 308 -38.53 -24.00 28.81
N LYS A 309 -39.58 -23.40 29.40
CA LYS A 309 -39.62 -22.39 30.50
C LYS A 309 -38.96 -21.03 30.36
#